data_AF-A0A4V3UT82-F1
#
_entry.id   AF-A0A4V3UT82-F1
#
_cell.length_a   1.000
_cell.length_b   1.000
_cell.length_c   1.000
_cell.angle_alpha   90.00
_cell.angle_beta   90.00
_cell.angle_gamma   90.00
#
_symmetry.space_group_name_H-M   'P 1'
#
loop_
_entity.id
_entity.type
_entity.pdbx_description
1 polymer ?
#
loop_
_entity_poly.entity_id
_entity_poly.type
_entity_poly.pdbx_seq_one_letter_code
_entity_poly.pdbx_strand_id
1 'polypeptide(L)'
;MQHRLKYTLILAALPLLASAAMAPTTAPTAPVPAVAAKLSPQIAHIAATVGTSEGHTLQTRALAAQQLPYGPSPLAARFNSNGQVQVYLHYDAQQGAPAPATLQALGATRILTSPELGVVQAWVPASALYRIAALPQVARVTIPRYAVPARNLAPIGARPREGSVDTQGDQLLGAAQFRTATGLDGSGISVGIISDGVGTISG
;
A
#
# COMPACT_ATOMS: atom_id res chain seq x y z
N MET A 1 -76.22 -26.82 37.92
CA MET A 1 -75.19 -27.76 37.42
C MET A 1 -73.94 -26.95 37.11
N GLN A 2 -73.14 -26.52 38.10
CA GLN A 2 -72.09 -27.31 38.77
C GLN A 2 -71.42 -28.34 37.87
N HIS A 3 -70.22 -28.02 37.37
CA HIS A 3 -69.11 -28.97 37.35
C HIS A 3 -67.79 -28.20 37.49
N ARG A 4 -67.15 -28.42 38.63
CA ARG A 4 -65.74 -28.13 38.88
C ARG A 4 -64.90 -29.15 38.10
N LEU A 5 -63.81 -28.73 37.49
CA LEU A 5 -62.68 -29.63 37.28
C LEU A 5 -61.38 -28.95 37.71
N LYS A 6 -60.81 -29.54 38.75
CA LYS A 6 -59.52 -29.24 39.35
C LYS A 6 -58.46 -29.90 38.46
N TYR A 7 -57.41 -29.18 38.09
CA TYR A 7 -56.13 -29.79 37.77
C TYR A 7 -55.02 -29.06 38.50
N THR A 8 -54.31 -29.86 39.30
CA THR A 8 -53.21 -29.50 40.18
C THR A 8 -51.90 -29.88 39.49
N LEU A 9 -50.86 -29.08 39.78
CA LEU A 9 -49.43 -29.40 39.73
C LEU A 9 -48.75 -29.47 38.35
N ILE A 10 -47.73 -28.64 38.13
CA ILE A 10 -46.31 -29.05 38.16
C ILE A 10 -45.40 -27.82 38.26
N LEU A 11 -44.41 -28.00 39.12
CA LEU A 11 -43.28 -27.18 39.54
C LEU A 11 -42.26 -27.00 38.39
N ALA A 12 -41.80 -25.77 38.12
CA ALA A 12 -40.52 -25.54 37.45
C ALA A 12 -39.97 -24.15 37.83
N ALA A 13 -38.99 -24.16 38.72
CA ALA A 13 -38.12 -23.04 38.99
C ALA A 13 -37.27 -22.72 37.75
N LEU A 14 -37.25 -21.46 37.31
CA LEU A 14 -36.26 -20.96 36.35
C LEU A 14 -35.48 -19.80 36.98
N PRO A 15 -34.14 -19.79 36.87
CA PRO A 15 -33.29 -18.84 37.56
C PRO A 15 -33.28 -17.47 36.89
N LEU A 16 -33.13 -16.45 37.73
CA LEU A 16 -32.75 -15.07 37.39
C LEU A 16 -31.58 -15.06 36.40
N LEU A 17 -31.80 -14.54 35.20
CA LEU A 17 -30.74 -14.17 34.27
C LEU A 17 -30.05 -12.90 34.80
N ALA A 18 -28.81 -13.07 35.25
CA ALA A 18 -27.90 -11.98 35.56
C ALA A 18 -27.65 -11.16 34.28
N SER A 19 -28.04 -9.88 34.28
CA SER A 19 -27.60 -8.92 33.28
C SER A 19 -26.09 -8.75 33.39
N ALA A 20 -25.35 -9.32 32.44
CA ALA A 20 -23.96 -8.98 32.22
C ALA A 20 -23.90 -7.51 31.76
N ALA A 21 -23.40 -6.66 32.65
CA ALA A 21 -23.06 -5.28 32.32
C ALA A 21 -22.06 -5.28 31.15
N MET A 22 -22.49 -4.78 30.00
CA MET A 22 -21.62 -4.42 28.89
C MET A 22 -20.58 -3.42 29.40
N ALA A 23 -19.32 -3.86 29.44
CA ALA A 23 -18.18 -2.97 29.61
C ALA A 23 -18.18 -1.91 28.50
N PRO A 24 -17.82 -0.65 28.78
CA PRO A 24 -17.81 0.41 27.78
C PRO A 24 -16.79 0.07 26.70
N THR A 25 -17.26 0.00 25.45
CA THR A 25 -16.43 0.07 24.25
C THR A 25 -15.54 1.31 24.37
N THR A 26 -14.24 1.09 24.56
CA THR A 26 -13.25 2.16 24.56
C THR A 26 -13.23 2.81 23.17
N ALA A 27 -13.59 4.09 23.15
CA ALA A 27 -13.38 4.99 22.03
C ALA A 27 -11.91 4.93 21.56
N PRO A 28 -11.61 5.21 20.28
CA PRO A 28 -10.25 5.16 19.76
C PRO A 28 -9.35 6.11 20.56
N THR A 29 -8.45 5.54 21.35
CA THR A 29 -7.45 6.26 22.13
C THR A 29 -6.67 7.16 21.16
N ALA A 30 -6.67 8.47 21.42
CA ALA A 30 -5.86 9.42 20.68
C ALA A 30 -4.41 8.92 20.59
N PRO A 31 -3.76 9.03 19.43
CA PRO A 31 -2.41 8.51 19.26
C PRO A 31 -1.46 9.23 20.22
N VAL A 32 -0.64 8.44 20.95
CA VAL A 32 0.45 8.97 21.77
C VAL A 32 1.37 9.80 20.87
N PRO A 33 1.79 11.02 21.26
CA PRO A 33 2.51 11.95 20.38
C PRO A 33 3.78 11.36 19.75
N ALA A 34 4.48 10.45 20.45
CA ALA A 34 5.65 9.75 19.93
C ALA A 34 5.35 8.83 18.74
N VAL A 35 4.16 8.20 18.71
CA VAL A 35 3.74 7.33 17.60
C VAL A 35 3.32 8.17 16.39
N ALA A 36 2.61 9.27 16.64
CA ALA A 36 2.23 10.21 15.58
C ALA A 36 3.45 10.82 14.89
N ALA A 37 4.55 11.07 15.62
CA ALA A 37 5.80 11.59 15.07
C ALA A 37 6.49 10.64 14.06
N LYS A 38 6.24 9.33 14.13
CA LYS A 38 6.76 8.35 13.16
C LYS A 38 6.00 8.39 11.84
N LEU A 39 4.77 8.88 11.82
CA LEU A 39 3.98 9.04 10.60
C LEU A 39 4.38 10.33 9.89
N SER A 40 4.60 10.26 8.57
CA SER A 40 4.68 11.49 7.76
C SER A 40 3.36 12.28 7.84
N PRO A 41 3.38 13.63 7.68
CA PRO A 41 2.18 14.46 7.84
C PRO A 41 0.98 14.00 7.00
N GLN A 42 1.23 13.59 5.76
CA GLN A 42 0.20 13.07 4.86
C GLN A 42 -0.41 11.76 5.36
N ILE A 43 0.41 10.84 5.87
CA ILE A 43 -0.07 9.57 6.44
C ILE A 43 -0.82 9.82 7.76
N ALA A 44 -0.33 10.73 8.60
CA ALA A 44 -1.02 11.11 9.83
C ALA A 44 -2.40 11.71 9.54
N HIS A 45 -2.52 12.57 8.52
CA HIS A 45 -3.79 13.12 8.08
C HIS A 45 -4.76 12.04 7.56
N ILE A 46 -4.26 11.09 6.78
CA ILE A 46 -5.06 9.94 6.32
C ILE A 46 -5.52 9.09 7.51
N ALA A 47 -4.64 8.82 8.47
CA ALA A 47 -4.96 8.03 9.66
C ALA A 47 -5.98 8.74 10.58
N ALA A 48 -5.93 10.09 10.65
CA ALA A 48 -6.83 10.89 11.46
C ALA A 48 -8.24 11.04 10.84
N THR A 49 -8.37 10.91 9.53
CA THR A 49 -9.65 11.06 8.80
C THR A 49 -10.39 9.73 8.58
N VAL A 50 -9.87 8.63 9.12
CA VAL A 50 -10.49 7.30 8.98
C VAL A 50 -11.91 7.30 9.57
N GLY A 51 -12.87 6.80 8.79
CA GLY A 51 -14.26 6.70 9.22
C GLY A 51 -15.06 8.00 9.13
N THR A 52 -14.44 9.12 8.73
CA THR A 52 -15.13 10.40 8.51
C THR A 52 -15.52 10.56 7.03
N SER A 53 -16.49 11.43 6.74
CA SER A 53 -16.85 11.78 5.35
C SER A 53 -15.68 12.34 4.55
N GLU A 54 -14.78 13.07 5.22
CA GLU A 54 -13.52 13.54 4.65
C GLU A 54 -12.63 12.39 4.22
N GLY A 55 -12.40 11.39 5.08
CA GLY A 55 -11.60 10.21 4.74
C GLY A 55 -12.14 9.43 3.54
N HIS A 56 -13.46 9.26 3.47
CA HIS A 56 -14.13 8.65 2.30
C HIS A 56 -13.88 9.49 1.04
N THR A 57 -14.02 10.81 1.14
CA THR A 57 -13.77 11.73 0.02
C THR A 57 -12.32 11.67 -0.46
N LEU A 58 -11.35 11.62 0.46
CA LEU A 58 -9.93 11.48 0.14
C LEU A 58 -9.65 10.16 -0.59
N GLN A 59 -10.20 9.06 -0.11
CA GLN A 59 -10.06 7.75 -0.75
C GLN A 59 -10.67 7.75 -2.16
N THR A 60 -11.90 8.24 -2.33
CA THR A 60 -12.57 8.31 -3.64
C THR A 60 -11.77 9.16 -4.63
N ARG A 61 -11.29 10.33 -4.21
CA ARG A 61 -10.45 11.19 -5.06
C ARG A 61 -9.14 10.52 -5.44
N ALA A 62 -8.48 9.84 -4.49
CA ALA A 62 -7.23 9.15 -4.76
C ALA A 62 -7.43 7.98 -5.74
N LEU A 63 -8.53 7.24 -5.64
CA LEU A 63 -8.88 6.17 -6.60
C LEU A 63 -9.18 6.74 -7.99
N ALA A 64 -9.95 7.82 -8.08
CA ALA A 64 -10.23 8.48 -9.36
C ALA A 64 -8.96 9.05 -10.02
N ALA A 65 -8.08 9.69 -9.24
CA ALA A 65 -6.80 10.22 -9.73
C ALA A 65 -5.88 9.11 -10.28
N GLN A 66 -5.96 7.90 -9.73
CA GLN A 66 -5.19 6.75 -10.21
C GLN A 66 -5.62 6.25 -11.59
N GLN A 67 -6.84 6.57 -12.02
CA GLN A 67 -7.37 6.19 -13.34
C GLN A 67 -7.06 7.22 -14.45
N LEU A 68 -6.44 8.36 -14.10
CA LEU A 68 -6.11 9.39 -15.09
C LEU A 68 -5.01 8.90 -16.04
N PRO A 69 -5.01 9.34 -17.32
CA PRO A 69 -4.02 8.93 -18.32
C PRO A 69 -2.57 9.23 -17.91
N TYR A 70 -2.36 10.30 -17.15
CA TYR A 70 -1.05 10.71 -16.63
C TYR A 70 -0.74 10.14 -15.23
N GLY A 71 -1.69 9.37 -14.67
CA GLY A 71 -1.62 8.84 -13.32
C GLY A 71 -1.80 9.89 -12.22
N PRO A 72 -1.77 9.45 -10.96
CA PRO A 72 -1.81 10.36 -9.82
C PRO A 72 -0.46 11.08 -9.68
N SER A 73 -0.45 12.20 -8.96
CA SER A 73 0.81 12.86 -8.57
C SER A 73 1.75 11.85 -7.91
N PRO A 74 3.07 11.90 -8.20
CA PRO A 74 4.04 11.00 -7.59
C PRO A 74 4.19 11.18 -6.08
N LEU A 75 3.64 12.27 -5.55
CA LEU A 75 3.60 12.61 -4.12
C LEU A 75 2.21 12.38 -3.51
N ALA A 76 1.26 11.82 -4.26
CA ALA A 76 -0.05 11.47 -3.73
C ALA A 76 -0.05 10.03 -3.20
N ALA A 77 -0.64 9.83 -2.02
CA ALA A 77 -0.89 8.51 -1.48
C ALA A 77 -1.79 7.69 -2.42
N ARG A 78 -1.43 6.44 -2.68
CA ARG A 78 -2.27 5.51 -3.44
C ARG A 78 -3.12 4.67 -2.50
N PHE A 79 -4.40 4.55 -2.87
CA PHE A 79 -5.38 3.69 -2.24
C PHE A 79 -5.77 2.55 -3.17
N ASN A 80 -6.08 1.38 -2.61
CA ASN A 80 -6.72 0.30 -3.35
C ASN A 80 -8.22 0.22 -3.04
N SER A 81 -8.91 -0.69 -3.74
CA SER A 81 -10.35 -0.95 -3.54
C SER A 81 -10.70 -1.39 -2.12
N ASN A 82 -9.75 -1.93 -1.37
CA ASN A 82 -9.95 -2.40 0.01
C ASN A 82 -9.74 -1.30 1.06
N GLY A 83 -9.56 -0.04 0.65
CA GLY A 83 -9.29 1.07 1.57
C GLY A 83 -7.92 1.00 2.24
N GLN A 84 -6.99 0.24 1.66
CA GLN A 84 -5.60 0.21 2.11
C GLN A 84 -4.79 1.27 1.37
N VAL A 85 -3.86 1.86 2.08
CA VAL A 85 -2.89 2.84 1.59
C VAL A 85 -1.57 2.14 1.37
N GLN A 86 -0.92 2.41 0.24
CA GLN A 86 0.43 1.93 0.00
C GLN A 86 1.44 2.78 0.80
N VAL A 87 2.30 2.12 1.58
CA VAL A 87 3.25 2.78 2.48
C VAL A 87 4.65 2.15 2.39
N TYR A 88 5.66 2.95 2.72
CA TYR A 88 7.01 2.53 3.07
C TYR A 88 7.21 2.65 4.58
N LEU A 89 7.53 1.52 5.20
CA LEU A 89 7.92 1.38 6.59
C LEU A 89 9.46 1.34 6.63
N HIS A 90 10.06 2.41 7.11
CA HIS A 90 11.50 2.50 7.30
C HIS A 90 11.85 1.84 8.64
N TYR A 91 12.85 0.97 8.62
CA TYR A 91 13.38 0.30 9.80
C TYR A 91 14.90 0.40 9.83
N ASP A 92 15.47 0.29 11.03
CA ASP A 92 16.92 0.22 11.19
C ASP A 92 17.38 -1.20 10.87
N ALA A 93 18.31 -1.35 9.94
CA ALA A 93 18.88 -2.64 9.57
C ALA A 93 19.49 -3.40 10.76
N GLN A 94 19.98 -2.68 11.78
CA GLN A 94 20.51 -3.28 13.01
C GLN A 94 19.41 -3.88 13.91
N GLN A 95 18.20 -3.31 13.86
CA GLN A 95 17.05 -3.76 14.66
C GLN A 95 16.22 -4.83 13.91
N GLY A 96 16.45 -4.95 12.61
CA GLY A 96 15.74 -5.88 11.74
C GLY A 96 14.37 -5.37 11.30
N ALA A 97 13.88 -5.93 10.19
CA ALA A 97 12.56 -5.60 9.67
C ALA A 97 11.44 -6.11 10.59
N PRO A 98 10.31 -5.40 10.70
CA PRO A 98 9.11 -5.98 11.30
C PRO A 98 8.71 -7.26 10.57
N ALA A 99 8.39 -8.31 11.32
CA ALA A 99 8.05 -9.61 10.75
C ALA A 99 6.79 -9.51 9.86
N PRO A 100 6.77 -10.12 8.66
CA PRO A 100 5.60 -10.07 7.78
C PRO A 100 4.30 -10.56 8.43
N ALA A 101 4.37 -11.59 9.28
CA ALA A 101 3.22 -12.10 10.01
C ALA A 101 2.60 -11.06 10.96
N THR A 102 3.42 -10.24 11.63
CA THR A 102 2.95 -9.15 12.49
C THR A 102 2.21 -8.08 11.69
N LEU A 103 2.72 -7.74 10.50
CA LEU A 103 2.07 -6.78 9.62
C LEU A 103 0.75 -7.34 9.05
N GLN A 104 0.73 -8.62 8.68
CA GLN A 104 -0.48 -9.31 8.20
C GLN A 104 -1.57 -9.36 9.27
N ALA A 105 -1.21 -9.61 10.53
CA ALA A 105 -2.14 -9.59 11.65
C ALA A 105 -2.79 -8.20 11.86
N LEU A 106 -2.11 -7.12 11.44
CA LEU A 106 -2.65 -5.76 11.42
C LEU A 106 -3.43 -5.43 10.12
N GLY A 107 -3.61 -6.42 9.24
CA GLY A 107 -4.35 -6.31 7.99
C GLY A 107 -3.52 -5.83 6.80
N ALA A 108 -2.19 -5.80 6.92
CA ALA A 108 -1.32 -5.41 5.81
C ALA A 108 -1.24 -6.52 4.74
N THR A 109 -1.18 -6.12 3.47
CA THR A 109 -1.10 -7.05 2.33
C THR A 109 -0.02 -6.63 1.33
N ARG A 110 0.33 -7.53 0.40
CA ARG A 110 1.39 -7.34 -0.62
C ARG A 110 2.67 -6.75 -0.02
N ILE A 111 3.16 -7.43 1.01
CA ILE A 111 4.34 -7.03 1.79
C ILE A 111 5.59 -7.41 1.00
N LEU A 112 6.46 -6.44 0.78
CA LEU A 112 7.77 -6.62 0.16
C LEU A 112 8.82 -6.00 1.08
N THR A 113 9.81 -6.79 1.47
CA THR A 113 10.91 -6.33 2.32
C THR A 113 12.14 -6.15 1.45
N SER A 114 12.77 -4.97 1.51
CA SER A 114 14.10 -4.73 0.95
C SER A 114 15.06 -4.40 2.09
N PRO A 115 15.86 -5.40 2.53
CA PRO A 115 16.95 -5.19 3.48
C PRO A 115 17.96 -4.14 3.03
N GLU A 116 18.26 -4.09 1.74
CA GLU A 116 19.25 -3.21 1.14
C GLU A 116 18.84 -1.74 1.26
N LEU A 117 17.54 -1.46 1.22
CA LEU A 117 16.97 -0.13 1.35
C LEU A 117 16.50 0.19 2.77
N GLY A 118 16.49 -0.79 3.69
CA GLY A 118 15.92 -0.63 5.04
C GLY A 118 14.42 -0.32 5.04
N VAL A 119 13.68 -0.85 4.06
CA VAL A 119 12.26 -0.53 3.86
C VAL A 119 11.41 -1.77 3.68
N VAL A 120 10.26 -1.79 4.33
CA VAL A 120 9.15 -2.68 4.00
C VAL A 120 8.08 -1.89 3.26
N GLN A 121 7.77 -2.29 2.04
CA GLN A 121 6.63 -1.80 1.28
C GLN A 121 5.41 -2.68 1.58
N ALA A 122 4.27 -2.07 1.92
CA ALA A 122 3.04 -2.80 2.15
C ALA A 122 1.80 -1.96 1.81
N TRP A 123 0.66 -2.64 1.62
CA TRP A 123 -0.66 -2.03 1.61
C TRP A 123 -1.28 -2.18 2.98
N VAL A 124 -1.56 -1.05 3.64
CA VAL A 124 -1.99 -1.01 5.05
C VAL A 124 -3.37 -0.39 5.17
N PRO A 125 -4.32 -0.99 5.89
CA PRO A 125 -5.60 -0.35 6.18
C PRO A 125 -5.38 1.01 6.87
N ALA A 126 -6.04 2.07 6.42
CA ALA A 126 -5.82 3.40 6.99
C ALA A 126 -6.05 3.42 8.53
N SER A 127 -7.00 2.62 9.02
CA SER A 127 -7.29 2.42 10.45
C SER A 127 -6.15 1.77 11.25
N ALA A 128 -5.22 1.07 10.60
CA ALA A 128 -4.11 0.36 11.23
C ALA A 128 -2.80 1.15 11.25
N LEU A 129 -2.75 2.32 10.59
CA LEU A 129 -1.51 3.12 10.44
C LEU A 129 -0.86 3.48 11.78
N TYR A 130 -1.64 3.89 12.78
CA TYR A 130 -1.11 4.19 14.11
C TYR A 130 -0.56 2.94 14.82
N ARG A 131 -1.22 1.79 14.67
CA ARG A 131 -0.75 0.52 15.27
C ARG A 131 0.55 0.04 14.63
N ILE A 132 0.69 0.20 13.31
CA ILE A 132 1.95 -0.13 12.62
C ILE A 132 3.08 0.82 13.02
N ALA A 133 2.80 2.12 13.13
CA ALA A 133 3.79 3.08 13.61
C ALA A 133 4.25 2.81 15.05
N ALA A 134 3.37 2.24 15.89
CA ALA A 134 3.70 1.88 17.26
C ALA A 134 4.67 0.69 17.36
N LEU A 135 4.91 -0.06 16.27
CA LEU A 135 5.88 -1.17 16.30
C LEU A 135 7.29 -0.64 16.62
N PRO A 136 8.05 -1.34 17.48
CA PRO A 136 9.38 -0.89 17.88
C PRO A 136 10.36 -0.86 16.72
N GLN A 137 10.25 -1.82 15.78
CA GLN A 137 11.11 -1.91 14.60
C GLN A 137 10.85 -0.79 13.57
N VAL A 138 9.70 -0.11 13.65
CA VAL A 138 9.33 0.93 12.68
C VAL A 138 9.89 2.27 13.14
N ALA A 139 10.82 2.81 12.37
CA ALA A 139 11.38 4.14 12.60
C ALA A 139 10.50 5.22 11.97
N ARG A 140 9.96 4.97 10.77
CA ARG A 140 9.15 5.95 10.03
C ARG A 140 8.14 5.30 9.08
N VAL A 141 7.00 5.94 8.88
CA VAL A 141 5.99 5.56 7.88
C VAL A 141 5.77 6.70 6.89
N THR A 142 6.02 6.41 5.61
CA THR A 142 5.95 7.40 4.53
C THR A 142 5.17 6.86 3.34
N ILE A 143 4.69 7.75 2.47
CA ILE A 143 4.21 7.32 1.15
C ILE A 143 5.40 6.91 0.28
N PRO A 144 5.24 5.90 -0.61
CA PRO A 144 6.22 5.61 -1.63
C PRO A 144 6.44 6.83 -2.54
N ARG A 145 7.66 7.00 -3.02
CA ARG A 145 7.95 7.95 -4.08
C ARG A 145 7.71 7.25 -5.40
N TYR A 146 6.65 7.63 -6.11
CA TYR A 146 6.34 7.00 -7.39
C TYR A 146 7.18 7.62 -8.50
N ALA A 147 7.71 6.77 -9.38
CA ALA A 147 8.36 7.24 -10.60
C ALA A 147 7.34 7.92 -11.51
N VAL A 148 7.73 9.07 -12.09
CA VAL A 148 6.98 9.73 -13.15
C VAL A 148 7.63 9.34 -14.48
N PRO A 149 6.91 8.64 -15.37
CA PRO A 149 7.40 8.45 -16.74
C PRO A 149 7.55 9.83 -17.38
N ALA A 150 8.72 10.17 -17.91
CA ALA A 150 8.97 11.48 -18.55
C ALA A 150 7.97 11.81 -19.68
N ARG A 151 7.39 10.77 -20.29
CA ARG A 151 6.32 10.82 -21.31
C ARG A 151 4.95 11.32 -20.80
N ASN A 152 4.75 11.39 -19.48
CA ASN A 152 3.50 11.86 -18.86
C ASN A 152 3.53 13.34 -18.44
N LEU A 153 4.59 14.08 -18.76
CA LEU A 153 4.55 15.53 -18.69
C LEU A 153 3.58 16.04 -19.77
N ALA A 154 2.68 16.95 -19.39
CA ALA A 154 1.80 17.63 -20.35
C ALA A 154 2.68 18.17 -21.50
N PRO A 155 2.43 17.78 -22.76
CA PRO A 155 3.36 18.14 -23.82
C PRO A 155 3.36 19.65 -24.04
N ILE A 156 4.52 20.30 -23.91
CA ILE A 156 4.80 21.51 -24.69
C ILE A 156 5.30 21.00 -26.05
N GLY A 157 4.37 20.65 -26.95
CA GLY A 157 4.69 20.12 -28.29
C GLY A 157 4.24 18.68 -28.54
N ALA A 158 4.48 18.15 -29.74
CA ALA A 158 3.95 16.85 -30.16
C ALA A 158 4.48 15.68 -29.30
N ARG A 159 3.59 14.73 -28.98
CA ARG A 159 3.95 13.46 -28.31
C ARG A 159 5.08 12.76 -29.10
N PRO A 160 6.10 12.21 -28.44
CA PRO A 160 7.01 11.28 -29.10
C PRO A 160 6.19 10.14 -29.71
N ARG A 161 6.38 9.87 -31.00
CA ARG A 161 5.75 8.73 -31.67
C ARG A 161 6.40 7.46 -31.15
N GLU A 162 5.77 6.81 -30.17
CA GLU A 162 6.08 5.42 -29.84
C GLU A 162 5.80 4.55 -31.07
N GLY A 163 6.76 3.70 -31.46
CA GLY A 163 6.63 2.76 -32.57
C GLY A 163 7.00 3.27 -33.97
N SER A 164 7.69 4.42 -34.12
CA SER A 164 8.01 4.99 -35.44
C SER A 164 9.52 5.20 -35.72
N VAL A 165 10.42 4.44 -35.08
CA VAL A 165 11.82 4.37 -35.53
C VAL A 165 12.40 3.00 -35.26
N ASP A 166 12.50 2.21 -36.32
CA ASP A 166 13.45 1.12 -36.41
C ASP A 166 14.88 1.70 -36.57
N THR A 167 15.75 1.28 -35.65
CA THR A 167 17.18 0.96 -35.84
C THR A 167 18.22 2.01 -36.27
N GLN A 168 17.92 3.30 -36.47
CA GLN A 168 18.97 4.29 -36.79
C GLN A 168 20.06 4.43 -35.70
N GLY A 169 19.79 4.00 -34.47
CA GLY A 169 20.76 4.05 -33.36
C GLY A 169 22.02 3.22 -33.62
N ASP A 170 21.91 2.03 -34.22
CA ASP A 170 23.09 1.17 -34.48
C ASP A 170 24.02 1.80 -35.52
N GLN A 171 23.44 2.46 -36.53
CA GLN A 171 24.18 3.21 -37.54
C GLN A 171 24.76 4.52 -36.98
N LEU A 172 23.99 5.29 -36.20
CA LEU A 172 24.43 6.56 -35.61
C LEU A 172 25.55 6.36 -34.59
N LEU A 173 25.50 5.29 -33.81
CA LEU A 173 26.51 4.96 -32.81
C LEU A 173 27.69 4.15 -33.37
N GLY A 174 27.67 3.81 -34.67
CA GLY A 174 28.72 3.01 -35.31
C GLY A 174 28.88 1.61 -34.70
N ALA A 175 27.82 1.07 -34.09
CA ALA A 175 27.91 -0.14 -33.29
C ALA A 175 28.25 -1.38 -34.14
N ALA A 176 27.83 -1.43 -35.42
CA ALA A 176 28.29 -2.45 -36.36
C ALA A 176 29.83 -2.43 -36.57
N GLN A 177 30.41 -1.24 -36.74
CA GLN A 177 31.85 -1.06 -36.94
C GLN A 177 32.63 -1.46 -35.67
N PHE A 178 32.09 -1.11 -34.49
CA PHE A 178 32.67 -1.52 -33.21
C PHE A 178 32.71 -3.05 -33.06
N ARG A 179 31.60 -3.74 -33.37
CA ARG A 179 31.55 -5.22 -33.34
C ARG A 179 32.54 -5.84 -34.32
N THR A 180 32.63 -5.32 -35.56
CA THR A 180 33.61 -5.82 -36.55
C THR A 180 35.06 -5.58 -36.14
N ALA A 181 35.37 -4.42 -35.55
CA ALA A 181 36.73 -4.07 -35.15
C ALA A 181 37.22 -4.79 -33.89
N THR A 182 36.32 -5.09 -32.96
CA THR A 182 36.68 -5.66 -31.65
C THR A 182 36.34 -7.14 -31.50
N GLY A 183 35.42 -7.67 -32.32
CA GLY A 183 34.87 -9.01 -32.17
C GLY A 183 33.98 -9.18 -30.93
N LEU A 184 33.69 -8.10 -30.18
CA LEU A 184 32.85 -8.15 -28.98
C LEU A 184 31.37 -8.22 -29.38
N ASP A 185 30.69 -9.24 -28.90
CA ASP A 185 29.28 -9.54 -29.19
C ASP A 185 28.38 -9.40 -27.95
N GLY A 186 28.96 -9.14 -26.77
CA GLY A 186 28.25 -9.10 -25.50
C GLY A 186 28.15 -10.46 -24.80
N SER A 187 28.81 -11.51 -25.31
CA SER A 187 28.93 -12.80 -24.63
C SER A 187 29.51 -12.62 -23.22
N GLY A 188 28.77 -13.06 -22.21
CA GLY A 188 29.14 -12.90 -20.79
C GLY A 188 28.76 -11.55 -20.16
N ILE A 189 28.10 -10.65 -20.90
CA ILE A 189 27.58 -9.37 -20.40
C ILE A 189 26.07 -9.48 -20.16
N SER A 190 25.64 -9.07 -18.96
CA SER A 190 24.22 -8.98 -18.60
C SER A 190 23.77 -7.53 -18.53
N VAL A 191 22.67 -7.19 -19.20
CA VAL A 191 22.06 -5.86 -19.16
C VAL A 191 20.71 -5.92 -18.48
N GLY A 192 20.57 -5.20 -17.37
CA GLY A 192 19.29 -5.05 -16.66
C GLY A 192 18.46 -3.91 -17.23
N ILE A 193 17.23 -4.20 -17.66
CA ILE A 193 16.30 -3.21 -18.18
C ILE A 193 15.13 -3.05 -17.20
N ILE A 194 14.92 -1.84 -16.69
CA ILE A 194 13.75 -1.47 -15.88
C ILE A 194 12.82 -0.67 -16.79
N SER A 195 11.85 -1.33 -17.42
CA SER A 195 10.78 -0.71 -18.22
C SER A 195 9.41 -1.24 -17.82
N ASP A 196 8.37 -0.77 -18.50
CA ASP A 196 7.01 -1.33 -18.48
C ASP A 196 6.88 -2.68 -19.21
N GLY A 197 8.01 -3.27 -19.61
CA GLY A 197 8.11 -4.58 -20.24
C GLY A 197 8.50 -4.50 -21.73
N VAL A 198 8.60 -5.67 -22.34
CA VAL A 198 8.75 -5.86 -23.79
C VAL A 198 7.67 -6.83 -24.26
N GLY A 199 7.05 -6.59 -25.42
CA GLY A 199 5.99 -7.44 -25.95
C GLY A 199 6.48 -8.83 -26.37
N THR A 200 7.72 -8.90 -26.89
CA THR A 200 8.42 -10.13 -27.28
C THR A 200 9.92 -9.84 -27.36
N ILE A 201 10.75 -10.73 -26.82
CA ILE A 201 12.21 -10.77 -27.05
C ILE A 201 12.46 -12.02 -27.89
N SER A 202 12.74 -11.85 -29.17
CA SER A 202 13.26 -12.92 -30.02
C SER A 202 14.78 -12.81 -30.01
N GLY A 203 15.43 -13.87 -29.53
CA GLY A 203 16.88 -14.04 -29.63
C GLY A 203 17.30 -14.46 -31.03
#